data_AF-A0A1I0AK81-F1
#
_entry.id   AF-A0A1I0AK81-F1
#
_cell.length_a   1.000
_cell.length_b   1.000
_cell.length_c   1.000
_cell.angle_alpha   90.00
_cell.angle_beta   90.00
_cell.angle_gamma   90.00
#
_symmetry.space_group_name_H-M   'P 1'
#
loop_
_entity.id
_entity.type
_entity.pdbx_description
1 polymer ?
#
loop_
_entity_poly.entity_id
_entity_poly.type
_entity_poly.pdbx_seq_one_letter_code
_entity_poly.pdbx_strand_id
1 'polypeptide(L)' 'MKNQILELKEMLKTLPAKQKHAILLADFHDLSYKESASIMEVSLSHFKILLFRGRQTLRQQKERNEAPHE' A
#
# COMPACT_ATOMS: atom_id res chain seq x y z
N MET A 1 -19.24 3.11 -1.84
CA MET A 1 -18.09 3.58 -2.65
C MET A 1 -17.38 4.81 -2.07
N LYS A 2 -18.02 5.96 -1.82
CA LYS A 2 -17.31 7.17 -1.32
C LYS A 2 -16.57 6.97 0.01
N ASN A 3 -17.14 6.22 0.95
CA ASN A 3 -16.50 5.98 2.26
C ASN A 3 -15.25 5.11 2.19
N GLN A 4 -15.23 4.09 1.31
CA GLN A 4 -14.08 3.19 1.12
C GLN A 4 -12.86 3.90 0.53
N ILE A 5 -13.07 4.88 -0.36
CA ILE A 5 -11.99 5.70 -0.93
C ILE A 5 -11.38 6.63 0.13
N LEU A 6 -12.21 7.16 1.04
CA LEU A 6 -11.75 8.05 2.10
C LEU A 6 -10.93 7.28 3.15
N GLU A 7 -11.39 6.10 3.58
CA GLU A 7 -10.64 5.21 4.47
C GLU A 7 -9.28 4.84 3.87
N LEU A 8 -9.27 4.45 2.59
CA LEU A 8 -8.04 4.09 1.90
C LEU A 8 -7.04 5.27 1.87
N LYS A 9 -7.52 6.50 1.65
CA LYS A 9 -6.66 7.70 1.71
C LYS A 9 -6.05 7.91 3.09
N GLU A 10 -6.82 7.76 4.15
CA GLU A 10 -6.31 7.93 5.52
C GLU A 10 -5.33 6.82 5.89
N MET A 11 -5.62 5.56 5.53
CA MET A 11 -4.70 4.45 5.73
C MET A 11 -3.38 4.67 4.99
N LEU A 12 -3.42 5.15 3.74
CA LEU A 12 -2.22 5.47 2.95
C LEU A 12 -1.38 6.63 3.53
N LYS A 13 -1.93 7.52 4.38
CA LYS A 13 -1.12 8.59 5.01
C LYS A 13 -0.13 8.06 6.04
N THR A 14 -0.41 6.92 6.63
CA THR A 14 0.42 6.31 7.68
C THR A 14 1.57 5.47 7.13
N LEU A 15 1.54 5.15 5.83
CA LEU A 15 2.56 4.34 5.19
C LEU A 15 3.82 5.16 4.90
N PRO A 16 5.02 4.59 5.09
CA PRO A 16 6.26 5.16 4.55
C PRO A 16 6.12 5.43 3.05
N ALA A 17 6.65 6.57 2.59
CA ALA A 17 6.47 7.05 1.22
C ALA A 17 6.77 5.99 0.14
N LYS A 18 7.85 5.21 0.31
CA LYS A 18 8.22 4.14 -0.63
C LYS A 18 7.20 3.00 -0.68
N GLN A 19 6.60 2.62 0.44
CA GLN A 19 5.58 1.57 0.49
C GLN A 19 4.27 2.05 -0.12
N LYS A 20 3.88 3.30 0.19
CA LYS A 20 2.72 3.96 -0.44
C LYS A 20 2.88 4.01 -1.96
N HIS A 21 4.05 4.41 -2.44
CA HIS A 21 4.32 4.51 -3.88
C HIS A 21 4.23 3.14 -4.56
N ALA A 22 4.78 2.09 -3.93
CA ALA A 22 4.68 0.73 -4.46
C ALA A 22 3.23 0.23 -4.59
N ILE A 23 2.39 0.52 -3.59
CA ILE A 23 0.95 0.17 -3.64
C ILE A 23 0.23 0.95 -4.73
N LEU A 24 0.47 2.26 -4.86
CA LEU A 24 -0.21 3.07 -5.88
C LEU A 24 0.10 2.54 -7.29
N LEU A 25 1.36 2.23 -7.57
CA LEU A 25 1.77 1.72 -8.88
C LEU A 25 1.16 0.34 -9.18
N ALA A 26 1.25 -0.61 -8.23
CA ALA A 26 0.76 -1.97 -8.45
C ALA A 26 -0.76 -2.12 -8.35
N ASP A 27 -1.40 -1.50 -7.35
CA ASP A 27 -2.79 -1.79 -6.98
C ASP A 27 -3.79 -0.78 -7.57
N PHE A 28 -3.33 0.43 -7.93
CA PHE A 28 -4.20 1.48 -8.48
C PHE A 28 -3.93 1.78 -9.95
N HIS A 29 -2.65 1.77 -10.35
CA HIS A 29 -2.26 1.96 -11.74
C HIS A 29 -2.13 0.64 -12.52
N ASP A 30 -2.32 -0.51 -11.85
CA ASP A 30 -2.27 -1.86 -12.43
C ASP A 30 -0.97 -2.14 -13.21
N LEU A 31 0.14 -1.50 -12.80
CA LEU A 31 1.44 -1.68 -13.43
C LEU A 31 2.07 -3.00 -12.98
N SER A 32 2.84 -3.62 -13.86
CA SER A 32 3.58 -4.81 -13.47
C SER A 32 4.62 -4.48 -12.40
N TYR A 33 5.03 -5.49 -11.62
CA TYR A 33 6.07 -5.31 -10.60
C TYR A 33 7.42 -4.88 -11.21
N LYS A 34 7.70 -5.26 -12.46
CA LYS A 34 8.93 -4.85 -13.15
C LYS A 34 8.87 -3.38 -13.54
N GLU A 35 7.76 -2.93 -14.14
CA GLU A 35 7.56 -1.51 -14.50
C GLU A 35 7.56 -0.64 -13.25
N SER A 36 6.85 -1.06 -12.21
CA SER A 36 6.79 -0.34 -10.94
C SER A 36 8.16 -0.23 -10.25
N ALA A 37 8.95 -1.30 -10.25
CA ALA A 37 10.32 -1.28 -9.74
C ALA A 37 11.23 -0.35 -10.55
N SER A 38 11.08 -0.34 -11.88
CA SER A 38 11.80 0.58 -12.77
C SER A 38 11.45 2.04 -12.50
N ILE A 39 10.17 2.37 -12.35
CA ILE A 39 9.68 3.73 -12.04
C ILE A 39 10.21 4.21 -10.68
N MET A 40 10.30 3.30 -9.71
CA MET A 40 10.80 3.59 -8.37
C MET A 40 12.33 3.57 -8.26
N GLU A 41 13.04 3.23 -9.34
CA GLU A 41 14.50 3.09 -9.37
C GLU A 41 15.04 2.14 -8.27
N VAL A 42 14.35 1.01 -8.07
CA VAL A 42 14.74 -0.03 -7.13
C VAL A 42 14.80 -1.40 -7.81
N SER A 43 15.50 -2.36 -7.19
CA SER A 43 15.46 -3.73 -7.68
C SER A 43 14.05 -4.33 -7.55
N LEU A 44 13.71 -5.26 -8.44
CA LEU A 44 12.44 -6.00 -8.38
C LEU A 44 12.21 -6.66 -7.00
N SER A 45 13.27 -7.19 -6.39
CA SER A 45 13.21 -7.78 -5.06
C SER A 45 12.88 -6.75 -3.98
N HIS A 46 13.51 -5.57 -4.03
CA HIS A 46 13.22 -4.49 -3.08
C HIS A 46 11.79 -3.96 -3.26
N PHE A 47 11.33 -3.82 -4.51
CA PHE A 47 9.95 -3.44 -4.81
C PHE A 47 8.94 -4.42 -4.18
N LYS A 48 9.14 -5.74 -4.36
CA LYS A 48 8.27 -6.76 -3.77
C LYS A 48 8.21 -6.66 -2.25
N ILE A 49 9.34 -6.37 -1.59
CA ILE A 49 9.38 -6.15 -0.13
C ILE A 49 8.58 -4.91 0.27
N LEU A 50 8.73 -3.80 -0.45
CA LEU A 50 8.00 -2.56 -0.19
C LEU A 50 6.49 -2.77 -0.33
N LEU A 51 6.06 -3.43 -1.40
CA LEU A 51 4.66 -3.73 -1.66
C LEU A 51 4.07 -4.66 -0.59
N PHE A 52 4.78 -5.74 -0.26
CA PHE A 52 4.35 -6.69 0.78
C PHE A 52 4.18 -6.00 2.14
N ARG A 53 5.18 -5.24 2.58
CA ARG A 53 5.14 -4.52 3.86
C ARG A 53 4.01 -3.49 3.88
N GLY A 54 3.84 -2.73 2.81
CA GLY A 54 2.75 -1.77 2.71
C GLY A 54 1.37 -2.44 2.83
N ARG A 55 1.12 -3.53 2.10
CA ARG A 55 -0.14 -4.29 2.19
C ARG A 55 -0.35 -4.90 3.58
N GLN A 56 0.70 -5.37 4.23
CA GLN A 56 0.64 -5.86 5.61
C GLN A 56 0.23 -4.74 6.58
N THR A 57 0.81 -3.55 6.47
CA THR A 57 0.44 -2.40 7.31
C THR A 57 -1.03 -2.01 7.11
N LEU A 58 -1.51 -1.97 5.86
CA LEU A 58 -2.92 -1.67 5.58
C LEU A 58 -3.86 -2.71 6.21
N ARG A 59 -3.53 -4.00 6.10
CA ARG A 59 -4.35 -5.07 6.70
C ARG A 59 -4.42 -4.94 8.23
N GLN A 60 -3.29 -4.71 8.89
CA GLN A 60 -3.24 -4.54 10.34
C GLN A 60 -4.05 -3.33 10.82
N GLN A 61 -4.05 -2.24 10.05
CA GLN A 61 -4.87 -1.07 10.37
C GLN A 61 -6.35 -1.34 10.24
N LYS A 62 -6.74 -2.08 9.21
CA LYS A 62 -8.13 -2.49 9.03
C LYS A 62 -8.60 -3.36 10.19
N GLU A 63 -7.81 -4.36 10.57
CA GLU A 63 -8.09 -5.23 11.74
C GLU A 63 -8.22 -4.43 13.04
N ARG A 64 -7.36 -3.42 13.26
CA ARG A 64 -7.42 -2.55 14.44
C ARG A 64 -8.67 -1.66 14.47
N ASN A 65 -9.13 -1.19 13.32
CA ASN A 65 -10.33 -0.36 13.22
C ASN A 65 -11.63 -1.17 13.30
N GLU A 66 -11.56 -2.47 12.99
CA GLU A 66 -12.70 -3.41 13.08
C GLU A 66 -12.82 -4.09 14.45
N ALA A 67 -11.83 -3.95 15.33
CA ALA A 67 -11.89 -4.47 16.69
C ALA A 67 -12.99 -3.74 17.50
N PRO A 68 -13.88 -4.47 18.21
CA PRO A 68 -14.84 -3.84 19.10
C PRO A 68 -14.06 -3.07 20.17
N HIS A 69 -14.36 -1.78 20.33
CA HIS A 69 -14.02 -1.06 21.54
C HIS A 69 -14.85 -1.67 22.68
N GLU A 70 -14.20 -2.49 23.52
CA GLU A 70 -14.75 -2.91 24.82
C GLU A 70 -14.86 -1.73 25.78
#